data_AF-A0A439KBH2-F1
#
_entry.id   AF-A0A439KBH2-F1
#
_cell.length_a   1.000
_cell.length_b   1.000
_cell.length_c   1.000
_cell.angle_alpha   90.00
_cell.angle_beta   90.00
_cell.angle_gamma   90.00
#
_symmetry.space_group_name_H-M   'P 1'
#
loop_
_entity.id
_entity.type
_entity.pdbx_description
1 polymer ?
#
loop_
_entity_poly.entity_id
_entity_poly.type
_entity_poly.pdbx_seq_one_letter_code
_entity_poly.pdbx_strand_id
1 'polypeptide(L)' 'MASRYHEVYDGWKRDPEKFWANAAKAIDWFTPFDTVF' A
#
# COMPACT_ATOMS: atom_id res chain seq x y z
N MET A 1 -6.53 -20.49 -11.61
CA MET A 1 -5.75 -19.55 -10.77
C MET A 1 -6.74 -18.74 -9.95
N ALA A 2 -6.68 -18.79 -8.62
CA ALA A 2 -7.48 -17.89 -7.80
C ALA A 2 -6.96 -16.45 -7.98
N SER A 3 -7.86 -15.47 -8.04
CA SER A 3 -7.48 -14.06 -8.17
C SER A 3 -6.81 -13.59 -6.88
N ARG A 4 -5.69 -12.88 -6.99
CA ARG A 4 -4.99 -12.24 -5.85
C ARG A 4 -5.77 -11.05 -5.27
N TYR A 5 -6.89 -10.67 -5.89
CA TYR A 5 -7.69 -9.52 -5.45
C TYR A 5 -8.14 -9.63 -4.00
N HIS A 6 -8.58 -10.81 -3.54
CA HIS A 6 -9.04 -10.99 -2.16
C HIS A 6 -7.93 -10.72 -1.15
N GLU A 7 -6.74 -11.27 -1.38
CA GLU A 7 -5.57 -11.06 -0.51
C GLU A 7 -5.14 -9.58 -0.47
N VAL A 8 -5.19 -8.90 -1.62
CA VAL A 8 -4.84 -7.48 -1.72
C VAL A 8 -5.87 -6.60 -1.00
N TYR A 9 -7.16 -6.90 -1.19
CA TYR A 9 -8.25 -6.17 -0.55
C TYR A 9 -8.22 -6.33 0.98
N ASP A 10 -8.02 -7.55 1.47
CA ASP A 10 -7.87 -7.84 2.90
C ASP A 10 -6.63 -7.14 3.48
N GLY A 11 -5.53 -7.09 2.72
CA GLY A 11 -4.31 -6.40 3.08
C GLY A 11 -4.52 -4.90 3.31
N TRP A 12 -5.18 -4.21 2.37
CA TRP A 12 -5.51 -2.79 2.51
C TRP A 12 -6.47 -2.53 3.68
N LYS A 13 -7.53 -3.34 3.81
CA LYS A 13 -8.54 -3.13 4.86
C LYS A 13 -7.99 -3.31 6.27
N ARG A 14 -7.03 -4.24 6.45
CA ARG A 14 -6.45 -4.55 7.77
C ARG A 14 -5.49 -3.47 8.27
N ASP A 15 -4.68 -2.90 7.37
CA ASP A 15 -3.64 -1.92 7.73
C ASP A 15 -3.41 -0.96 6.55
N PRO A 16 -4.30 0.03 6.37
CA PRO A 16 -4.29 0.87 5.19
C PRO A 16 -3.05 1.78 5.14
N GLU A 17 -2.56 2.27 6.29
CA GLU A 17 -1.35 3.09 6.37
C GLU A 17 -0.14 2.32 5.87
N LYS A 18 0.12 1.13 6.44
CA LYS A 18 1.27 0.31 6.03
C LYS A 18 1.13 -0.19 4.60
N PHE A 19 -0.08 -0.52 4.17
CA PHE A 19 -0.35 -0.99 2.81
C PHE A 19 0.08 0.08 1.79
N TRP A 20 -0.42 1.30 1.94
CA TRP A 20 -0.09 2.38 1.01
C TRP A 20 1.32 2.91 1.18
N ALA A 21 1.86 2.96 2.40
CA ALA A 21 3.26 3.33 2.62
C ALA A 21 4.22 2.37 1.92
N ASN A 22 3.93 1.06 1.90
CA ASN A 22 4.72 0.09 1.15
C ASN A 22 4.57 0.25 -0.36
N ALA A 23 3.36 0.51 -0.85
CA ALA A 23 3.13 0.77 -2.27
C ALA A 23 3.89 2.01 -2.75
N ALA A 24 3.94 3.07 -1.94
CA ALA A 24 4.61 4.31 -2.26
C ALA A 24 6.15 4.20 -2.37
N LYS A 25 6.76 3.12 -1.86
CA LYS A 25 8.20 2.83 -2.04
C LYS A 25 8.59 2.52 -3.48
N ALA A 26 7.62 2.18 -4.33
CA ALA A 26 7.86 1.93 -5.75
C ALA A 26 7.96 3.22 -6.57
N ILE A 27 7.75 4.38 -5.95
CA ILE A 27 7.80 5.69 -6.60
C ILE A 27 9.14 6.35 -6.22
N ASP A 28 9.84 6.88 -7.22
CA ASP A 28 11.04 7.69 -7.00
C ASP A 28 10.65 9.12 -6.65
N TRP A 29 10.59 9.39 -5.35
CA TRP A 29 10.29 10.72 -4.83
C TRP A 29 11.54 11.60 -4.79
N PHE A 30 11.37 12.89 -5.10
CA PHE A 30 12.38 13.89 -4.75
C PHE A 30 12.42 14.11 -3.23
N THR A 31 11.24 14.20 -2.60
CA THR A 31 11.06 14.14 -1.14
C THR A 31 9.88 13.21 -0.85
N PRO A 32 10.05 12.17 -0.03
CA PRO A 32 8.97 11.24 0.31
C PRO A 32 7.91 11.91 1.20
N PHE A 33 6.73 11.29 1.28
CA PHE A 33 5.62 11.73 2.12
C PHE A 33 5.93 11.50 3.62
N ASP A 34 5.35 12.33 4.48
CA ASP A 34 5.50 12.22 5.95
C ASP A 34 4.39 11.36 6.60
N THR A 35 3.14 11.51 6.15
CA THR A 35 1.96 10.79 6.67
C THR A 35 1.08 10.30 5.52
N VAL A 36 0.45 9.13 5.68
CA VAL A 36 -0.40 8.52 4.65
C VAL A 36 -1.82 9.11 4.61
N PHE A 37 -2.40 9.44 5.76
CA PHE A 37 -3.75 10.02 5.90
C PHE A 37 -3.79 11.21 6.85
#